data_AF-A0AAE1DAW9-F1
#
_entry.id   AF-A0AAE1DAW9-F1
#
_cell.length_a   1.000
_cell.length_b   1.000
_cell.length_c   1.000
_cell.angle_alpha   90.00
_cell.angle_beta   90.00
_cell.angle_gamma   90.00
#
_symmetry.space_group_name_H-M   'P 1'
#
loop_
_entity.id
_entity.type
_entity.pdbx_description
1 polymer ?
#
loop_
_entity_poly.entity_id
_entity_poly.type
_entity_poly.pdbx_seq_one_letter_code
_entity_poly.pdbx_strand_id
1 'polypeptide(L)'
;MREPFAVRFNRLFGARVVVLGGDIRQVLPVVPKGRQADILNVTLNKSYLWDYIKIIHLRQNMRVENDGQFQQWLLRIGNGAEEVHNDIAEMAIQIPTELCQPDTEALITSVCNDFNENNTKE
;
A
#
# COMPACT_ATOMS: atom_id res chain seq x y z
N MET A 1 -15.48 8.08 52.57
CA MET A 1 -14.26 7.45 52.04
C MET A 1 -14.52 7.21 50.55
N ARG A 2 -13.93 8.00 49.64
CA ARG A 2 -14.06 7.76 48.19
C ARG A 2 -13.01 6.71 47.81
N GLU A 3 -13.44 5.63 47.19
CA GLU A 3 -12.55 4.68 46.52
C GLU A 3 -11.59 5.43 45.61
N PRO A 4 -10.27 5.13 45.63
CA PRO A 4 -9.33 5.77 44.73
C PRO A 4 -9.74 5.43 43.30
N PHE A 5 -9.69 6.42 42.41
CA PHE A 5 -9.88 6.24 40.98
C PHE A 5 -8.86 5.22 40.46
N ALA A 6 -9.22 3.94 40.51
CA ALA A 6 -8.52 2.88 39.82
C ALA A 6 -8.75 3.12 38.33
N VAL A 7 -7.84 3.88 37.70
CA VAL A 7 -7.74 3.93 36.25
C VAL A 7 -7.43 2.49 35.82
N ARG A 8 -8.44 1.79 35.29
CA ARG A 8 -8.28 0.47 34.70
C ARG A 8 -7.42 0.61 33.44
N PHE A 9 -6.11 0.55 33.60
CA PHE A 9 -5.12 0.67 32.51
C PHE A 9 -5.07 -0.53 31.56
N ASN A 10 -5.98 -1.50 31.68
CA ASN A 10 -5.90 -2.76 30.93
C ASN A 10 -6.88 -2.84 29.74
N ARG A 11 -7.26 -1.70 29.15
CA ARG A 11 -8.08 -1.65 27.92
C ARG A 11 -7.24 -1.07 26.79
N LEU A 12 -7.16 -1.78 25.67
CA LEU A 12 -6.48 -1.32 24.46
C LEU A 12 -6.92 0.10 24.09
N PHE A 13 -5.94 0.97 23.82
CA PHE A 13 -6.15 2.37 23.44
C PHE A 13 -7.10 3.16 24.36
N GLY A 14 -7.16 2.83 25.66
CA GLY A 14 -8.03 3.53 26.61
C GLY A 14 -9.52 3.39 26.30
N ALA A 15 -9.92 2.26 25.69
CA ALA A 15 -11.28 2.00 25.20
C ALA A 15 -11.75 2.94 24.07
N ARG A 16 -10.82 3.58 23.35
CA ARG A 16 -11.13 4.31 22.12
C ARG A 16 -11.18 3.36 20.94
N VAL A 17 -12.10 3.63 20.03
CA VAL A 17 -12.11 2.97 18.72
C VAL A 17 -10.96 3.53 17.89
N VAL A 18 -10.12 2.64 17.38
CA VAL A 18 -9.01 2.97 16.49
C VAL A 18 -9.26 2.30 15.14
N VAL A 19 -9.12 3.07 14.07
CA VAL A 19 -9.17 2.57 12.69
C VAL A 19 -7.77 2.64 12.12
N LEU A 20 -7.24 1.49 11.73
CA LEU A 20 -5.98 1.38 11.03
C LEU A 20 -6.26 1.29 9.53
N GLY A 21 -5.66 2.20 8.76
CA GLY A 21 -5.72 2.18 7.30
C GLY A 21 -4.35 1.86 6.72
N GLY A 22 -4.34 1.10 5.63
CA GLY A 22 -3.11 0.75 4.92
C GLY A 22 -3.36 -0.34 3.90
N ASP A 23 -2.35 -0.61 3.07
CA ASP A 23 -2.32 -1.75 2.16
C ASP A 23 -1.16 -2.66 2.56
N ILE A 24 -1.47 -3.90 2.95
CA ILE A 24 -0.47 -4.90 3.38
C ILE A 24 0.48 -5.31 2.25
N ARG A 25 0.16 -4.94 1.01
CA ARG A 25 0.98 -5.19 -0.18
C ARG A 25 1.96 -4.04 -0.47
N GLN A 26 1.97 -3.02 0.38
CA GLN A 26 2.98 -1.96 0.34
C GLN A 26 4.28 -2.39 1.05
N VAL A 27 5.26 -1.49 1.04
CA VAL A 27 6.60 -1.72 1.57
C VAL A 27 6.55 -2.10 3.06
N LEU A 28 7.36 -3.09 3.43
CA LEU A 28 7.52 -3.54 4.81
C LEU A 28 8.16 -2.44 5.70
N PRO A 29 7.98 -2.51 7.03
CA PRO A 29 8.65 -1.59 7.94
C PRO A 29 10.18 -1.64 7.78
N VAL A 30 10.81 -0.46 7.82
CA VAL A 30 12.27 -0.37 7.72
C VAL A 30 12.90 -0.62 9.08
N VAL A 31 13.72 -1.68 9.17
CA VAL A 31 14.54 -1.97 10.35
C VAL A 31 16.01 -1.74 9.99
N PRO A 32 16.66 -0.66 10.45
CA PRO A 32 18.05 -0.36 10.11
C PRO A 32 18.98 -1.51 10.52
N LYS A 33 19.76 -2.03 9.57
CA LYS A 33 20.65 -3.19 9.77
C LYS A 33 19.93 -4.47 10.23
N GLY A 34 18.60 -4.51 10.14
CA GLY A 34 17.79 -5.67 10.47
C GLY A 34 17.87 -6.73 9.38
N ARG A 35 17.78 -7.99 9.79
CA ARG A 35 17.58 -9.11 8.89
C ARG A 35 16.10 -9.20 8.50
N GLN A 36 15.80 -10.03 7.50
CA GLN A 36 14.41 -10.29 7.09
C GLN A 36 13.51 -10.71 8.26
N ALA A 37 14.01 -11.54 9.18
CA ALA A 37 13.25 -11.94 10.37
C ALA A 37 12.92 -10.75 11.29
N ASP A 38 13.84 -9.78 11.44
CA ASP A 38 13.62 -8.59 12.26
C ASP A 38 12.53 -7.71 11.64
N ILE A 39 12.57 -7.53 10.31
CA ILE A 39 11.55 -6.80 9.54
C ILE A 39 10.19 -7.47 9.71
N LEU A 40 10.12 -8.81 9.57
CA LEU A 40 8.88 -9.54 9.74
C LEU A 40 8.37 -9.50 11.18
N ASN A 41 9.23 -9.44 12.19
CA ASN A 41 8.79 -9.41 13.59
C ASN A 41 8.17 -8.07 14.01
N VAL A 42 8.46 -6.99 13.29
CA VAL A 42 7.88 -5.67 13.56
C VAL A 42 6.61 -5.38 12.77
N THR A 43 6.17 -6.30 11.90
CA THR A 43 4.93 -6.11 11.14
C THR A 43 3.69 -6.20 12.05
N LEU A 44 2.63 -5.50 11.65
CA LEU A 44 1.38 -5.45 12.41
C LEU A 44 0.77 -6.84 12.66
N ASN A 45 0.90 -7.76 11.71
CA ASN A 45 0.40 -9.14 11.83
C ASN A 45 1.22 -10.03 12.79
N LYS A 46 2.36 -9.56 13.30
CA LYS A 46 3.12 -10.20 14.39
C LYS A 46 2.90 -9.52 15.74
N SER A 47 2.20 -8.40 15.77
CA SER A 47 1.85 -7.71 17.00
C SER A 47 0.80 -8.48 17.80
N TYR A 48 0.88 -8.43 19.13
CA TYR A 48 -0.18 -8.90 20.02
C TYR A 48 -1.53 -8.20 19.76
N LEU A 49 -1.51 -7.04 19.10
CA LEU A 49 -2.72 -6.31 18.71
C LEU A 49 -3.49 -7.00 17.60
N TRP A 50 -2.84 -7.85 16.79
CA TRP A 50 -3.45 -8.48 15.62
C TRP A 50 -4.70 -9.28 15.99
N ASP A 51 -4.66 -10.00 17.11
CA ASP A 51 -5.77 -10.81 17.62
C ASP A 51 -7.01 -9.97 18.01
N TYR A 52 -6.84 -8.67 18.18
CA TYR A 52 -7.91 -7.73 18.53
C TYR A 52 -8.38 -6.89 17.32
N ILE A 53 -7.74 -7.03 16.16
CA ILE A 53 -8.06 -6.26 14.96
C ILE A 53 -9.14 -6.98 14.16
N LYS A 54 -10.23 -6.27 13.87
CA LYS A 54 -11.21 -6.69 12.86
C LYS A 54 -10.75 -6.20 11.49
N ILE A 55 -10.51 -7.13 10.57
CA ILE A 55 -10.08 -6.81 9.20
C ILE A 55 -11.29 -6.50 8.33
N ILE A 56 -11.26 -5.34 7.66
CA ILE A 56 -12.23 -4.92 6.65
C ILE A 56 -11.48 -4.69 5.35
N HIS A 57 -11.95 -5.30 4.26
CA HIS A 57 -11.29 -5.24 2.96
C HIS A 57 -12.02 -4.27 2.04
N LEU A 58 -11.30 -3.27 1.52
CA LEU A 58 -11.74 -2.47 0.39
C LEU A 58 -11.39 -3.24 -0.90
N ARG A 59 -12.40 -3.58 -1.71
CA ARG A 59 -12.22 -4.41 -2.91
C ARG A 59 -12.17 -3.61 -4.21
N GLN A 60 -12.72 -2.39 -4.20
CA GLN A 60 -12.80 -1.53 -5.37
C GLN A 60 -11.67 -0.50 -5.33
N ASN A 61 -10.82 -0.53 -6.35
CA ASN A 61 -9.78 0.48 -6.52
C ASN A 61 -10.33 1.63 -7.37
N MET A 62 -10.83 2.67 -6.71
CA MET A 62 -11.45 3.83 -7.38
C MET A 62 -10.46 4.62 -8.25
N ARG A 63 -9.14 4.47 -8.06
CA ARG A 63 -8.14 5.22 -8.87
C ARG A 63 -8.06 4.70 -10.31
N VAL A 64 -8.29 3.41 -10.51
CA VAL A 64 -8.08 2.71 -11.78
C VAL A 64 -9.37 2.04 -12.26
N GLU A 65 -10.52 2.54 -11.79
CA GLU A 65 -11.84 1.94 -12.06
C GLU A 65 -12.17 1.83 -13.55
N ASN A 66 -11.68 2.77 -14.36
CA ASN A 66 -11.88 2.79 -15.80
C ASN A 66 -10.82 2.01 -16.60
N ASP A 67 -9.83 1.43 -15.93
CA ASP A 67 -8.74 0.68 -16.55
C ASP A 67 -8.61 -0.71 -15.91
N GLY A 68 -9.47 -1.62 -16.38
CA GLY A 68 -9.55 -2.99 -15.85
C GLY A 68 -8.28 -3.79 -16.11
N GLN A 69 -7.52 -3.51 -17.18
CA GLN A 69 -6.28 -4.22 -17.50
C GLN A 69 -5.18 -3.81 -16.52
N PHE A 70 -4.98 -2.50 -16.33
CA PHE A 70 -4.03 -1.99 -15.34
C PHE A 70 -4.40 -2.41 -13.92
N GLN A 71 -5.69 -2.38 -13.57
CA GLN A 71 -6.17 -2.83 -12.27
C GLN A 71 -5.79 -4.30 -12.00
N GLN A 72 -6.02 -5.20 -12.96
CA GLN A 72 -5.70 -6.61 -12.80
C GLN A 72 -4.19 -6.84 -12.68
N TRP A 73 -3.39 -6.18 -13.51
CA TRP A 73 -1.93 -6.26 -13.45
C TRP A 73 -1.39 -5.77 -12.10
N LEU A 74 -1.85 -4.60 -11.63
CA LEU A 74 -1.46 -4.04 -10.33
C LEU A 74 -1.83 -4.98 -9.16
N LEU A 75 -2.98 -5.66 -9.24
CA LEU A 75 -3.39 -6.65 -8.25
C LEU A 75 -2.48 -7.88 -8.23
N ARG A 76 -2.06 -8.39 -9.39
CA ARG A 76 -1.13 -9.53 -9.46
C ARG A 76 0.23 -9.19 -8.88
N ILE A 77 0.75 -7.99 -9.16
CA ILE A 77 1.99 -7.48 -8.54
C ILE A 77 1.85 -7.43 -7.02
N GLY A 78 0.80 -6.76 -6.52
CA GLY A 78 0.61 -6.62 -5.07
C GLY A 78 0.45 -7.96 -4.35
N ASN A 79 -0.07 -8.99 -5.04
CA ASN A 79 -0.22 -10.33 -4.48
C ASN A 79 1.05 -11.20 -4.64
N GLY A 80 2.11 -10.69 -5.28
CA GLY A 80 3.31 -11.47 -5.60
C GLY A 80 3.04 -12.61 -6.60
N ALA A 81 2.03 -12.45 -7.46
CA ALA A 81 1.61 -13.44 -8.45
C ALA A 81 2.06 -13.11 -9.88
N GLU A 82 2.68 -11.94 -10.09
CA GLU A 82 3.26 -11.56 -11.38
C GLU A 82 4.61 -12.29 -11.59
N GLU A 83 4.92 -12.61 -12.84
CA GLU A 83 6.15 -13.30 -13.19
C GLU A 83 7.39 -12.41 -12.96
N VAL A 84 8.40 -13.01 -12.33
CA VAL A 84 9.67 -12.35 -12.01
C VAL A 84 10.73 -12.77 -13.02
N HIS A 85 11.35 -11.80 -13.65
CA HIS A 85 12.30 -11.96 -14.75
C HIS A 85 13.74 -11.73 -14.25
N ASN A 86 14.25 -12.70 -13.49
CA ASN A 86 15.58 -12.61 -12.86
C ASN A 86 16.75 -12.65 -13.85
N ASP A 87 16.50 -12.95 -15.12
CA ASP A 87 17.44 -12.89 -16.23
C ASP A 87 17.80 -11.45 -16.63
N ILE A 88 16.92 -10.48 -16.34
CA ILE A 88 17.13 -9.05 -16.63
C ILE A 88 17.76 -8.35 -15.42
N ALA A 89 17.13 -8.48 -14.26
CA ALA A 89 17.60 -7.94 -12.99
C ALA A 89 16.95 -8.68 -11.82
N GLU A 90 17.57 -8.60 -10.63
CA GLU A 90 17.02 -9.22 -9.42
C GLU A 90 15.62 -8.70 -9.13
N MET A 91 14.65 -9.61 -9.02
CA MET A 91 13.24 -9.31 -8.76
C MET A 91 12.58 -8.38 -9.80
N ALA A 92 13.05 -8.39 -11.05
CA ALA A 92 12.47 -7.56 -12.10
C ALA A 92 11.05 -8.02 -12.46
N ILE A 93 10.14 -7.06 -12.63
CA ILE A 93 8.79 -7.27 -13.12
C ILE A 93 8.67 -6.52 -14.43
N GLN A 94 8.22 -7.20 -15.48
CA GLN A 94 8.00 -6.57 -16.77
C GLN A 94 6.70 -5.77 -16.76
N ILE A 95 6.74 -4.56 -17.30
CA ILE A 95 5.54 -3.76 -17.56
C ILE A 95 4.94 -4.24 -18.90
N PRO A 96 3.67 -4.69 -18.93
CA PRO A 96 2.97 -5.08 -20.15
C PRO A 96 3.02 -3.96 -21.19
N THR A 97 3.29 -4.31 -22.44
CA THR A 97 3.45 -3.32 -23.52
C THR A 97 2.17 -2.52 -23.75
N GLU A 98 1.00 -3.11 -23.46
CA GLU A 98 -0.30 -2.44 -23.56
C GLU A 98 -0.48 -1.31 -22.54
N LEU A 99 0.31 -1.33 -21.46
CA LEU A 99 0.32 -0.29 -20.43
C LEU A 99 1.40 0.78 -20.71
N CYS A 100 2.22 0.59 -21.73
CA CYS A 100 3.28 1.52 -22.10
C CYS A 100 2.79 2.55 -23.12
N GLN A 101 3.29 3.78 -23.00
CA GLN A 101 3.14 4.82 -24.01
C GLN A 101 4.34 4.77 -24.97
N PRO A 102 4.17 5.18 -26.25
CA PRO A 102 5.22 5.09 -27.25
C PRO A 102 6.42 5.98 -26.93
N ASP A 103 6.18 7.12 -26.28
CA ASP A 103 7.20 8.09 -25.89
C ASP A 103 6.73 8.95 -24.70
N THR A 104 7.65 9.77 -24.21
CA THR A 104 7.42 10.68 -23.09
C THR A 104 6.34 11.71 -23.40
N GLU A 105 6.21 12.18 -24.64
CA GLU A 105 5.22 13.20 -25.02
C GLU A 105 3.80 12.64 -24.96
N ALA A 106 3.60 11.41 -25.46
CA ALA A 106 2.34 10.69 -25.35
C ALA A 106 1.97 10.38 -23.89
N LEU A 107 2.97 10.06 -23.05
CA LEU A 107 2.76 9.86 -21.62
C LEU A 107 2.36 11.15 -20.91
N ILE A 108 3.07 12.26 -21.15
CA ILE A 108 2.74 13.56 -20.57
C ILE A 108 1.36 13.99 -21.02
N THR A 109 1.05 13.88 -22.32
CA THR A 109 -0.28 14.24 -22.83
C THR A 109 -1.36 13.42 -22.14
N SER A 110 -1.23 12.08 -22.10
CA SER A 110 -2.26 11.21 -21.52
C SER A 110 -2.46 11.38 -20.02
N VAL A 111 -1.41 11.64 -19.24
CA VAL A 111 -1.47 11.80 -17.78
C VAL A 111 -1.82 13.22 -17.38
N CYS A 112 -1.28 14.21 -18.11
CA CYS A 112 -1.29 15.61 -17.77
C CYS A 112 -2.00 16.44 -18.84
N ASN A 113 -3.14 15.97 -19.38
CA ASN A 113 -3.91 16.64 -20.46
C ASN A 113 -4.01 18.18 -20.31
N ASP A 114 -3.91 18.72 -19.09
CA ASP A 114 -4.04 20.14 -18.74
C ASP A 114 -2.71 20.86 -18.39
N PHE A 115 -1.53 20.27 -18.62
CA PHE A 115 -0.24 20.88 -18.19
C PHE A 115 0.02 22.23 -18.87
N ASN A 116 -0.46 22.41 -20.10
CA ASN A 116 -0.36 23.66 -20.85
C ASN A 116 -1.45 24.68 -20.47
N GLU A 117 -2.61 24.22 -19.99
CA GLU A 117 -3.71 25.10 -19.55
C GLU A 117 -3.51 25.65 -18.13
N ASN A 118 -2.80 24.91 -17.26
CA ASN A 118 -2.54 25.33 -15.87
C ASN A 118 -1.36 26.31 -15.70
N ASN A 119 -0.50 26.47 -16.71
CA ASN A 119 0.70 27.31 -16.64
C ASN A 119 0.60 28.63 -17.44
N THR A 120 -0.56 28.97 -18.00
CA THR A 120 -0.77 30.20 -18.79
C THR A 120 -1.44 31.34 -18.01
N LYS A 121 -1.48 31.26 -16.67
CA LYS A 121 -1.88 32.37 -15.80
C LYS A 121 -0.67 33.06 -15.17
N GLU A 122 0.14 33.71 -15.99
CA GLU A 122 0.96 34.87 -15.58
C GLU A 122 0.69 36.04 -16.52
#